data_AF-A0A944A0L0-F1
#
_entry.id   AF-A0A944A0L0-F1
#
_cell.length_a   1.000
_cell.length_b   1.000
_cell.length_c   1.000
_cell.angle_alpha   90.00
_cell.angle_beta   90.00
_cell.angle_gamma   90.00
#
_symmetry.space_group_name_H-M   'P 1'
#
loop_
_entity.id
_entity.type
_entity.pdbx_description
1 polymer ?
#
loop_
_entity_poly.entity_id
_entity_poly.type
_entity_poly.pdbx_seq_one_letter_code
_entity_poly.pdbx_strand_id
1 'polypeptide(L)'
;MNTSIFISESNTNYITNGNSKTFMKPVVNLSATGTNIKTLMKRNGISARDLQFLMDFPYIQTIYNWTRGINLPTIDNLVVLSKIFNVSINDIVVTDMVEINLKPAAAIMSA
;
A
#
# COMPACT_ATOMS: atom_id res chain seq x y z
N MET A 1 -28.59 2.76 -25.88
CA MET A 1 -27.22 2.67 -25.34
C MET A 1 -27.15 3.61 -24.15
N ASN A 2 -27.48 3.12 -22.95
CA ASN A 2 -27.55 4.00 -21.78
C ASN A 2 -26.19 4.07 -21.09
N THR A 3 -25.51 5.17 -21.37
CA THR A 3 -24.48 5.76 -20.54
C THR A 3 -25.13 6.21 -19.24
N SER A 4 -24.79 5.59 -18.12
CA SER A 4 -25.11 6.12 -16.80
C SER A 4 -23.84 6.16 -15.97
N ILE A 5 -23.11 7.25 -16.18
CA ILE A 5 -22.10 7.74 -15.25
C ILE A 5 -22.88 8.33 -14.07
N PHE A 6 -22.83 7.65 -12.92
CA PHE A 6 -23.18 8.25 -11.63
C PHE A 6 -21.90 8.43 -10.84
N ILE A 7 -21.40 9.67 -10.82
CA ILE A 7 -20.43 10.17 -9.83
C ILE A 7 -21.17 11.19 -8.96
N SER A 8 -20.84 11.22 -7.67
CA SER A 8 -21.57 11.78 -6.51
C SER A 8 -22.56 10.77 -5.93
N GLU A 9 -22.34 10.12 -4.78
CA GLU A 9 -22.18 10.75 -3.45
C GLU A 9 -21.44 9.85 -2.42
N SER A 10 -20.56 8.93 -2.82
CA SER A 10 -19.77 8.17 -1.84
C SER A 10 -18.39 7.87 -2.39
N ASN A 11 -17.37 8.10 -1.56
CA ASN A 11 -15.96 7.80 -1.80
C ASN A 11 -15.71 6.29 -1.84
N THR A 12 -16.46 5.58 -2.69
CA THR A 12 -16.56 4.12 -2.69
C THR A 12 -15.90 3.56 -3.93
N ASN A 13 -14.94 2.65 -3.72
CA ASN A 13 -14.12 2.03 -4.77
C ASN A 13 -14.89 1.00 -5.63
N TYR A 14 -16.16 1.24 -6.01
CA TYR A 14 -16.96 0.28 -6.79
C TYR A 14 -17.39 0.85 -8.15
N ILE A 15 -17.38 -0.02 -9.16
CA ILE A 15 -17.98 0.20 -10.49
C ILE A 15 -19.05 -0.88 -10.68
N THR A 16 -20.24 -0.50 -11.15
CA THR A 16 -21.34 -1.45 -11.38
C THR A 16 -21.67 -1.54 -12.87
N ASN A 17 -21.68 -2.75 -13.42
CA ASN A 17 -22.12 -3.04 -14.79
C ASN A 17 -23.19 -4.14 -14.76
N GLY A 18 -24.47 -3.76 -14.80
CA GLY A 18 -25.58 -4.70 -14.63
C GLY A 18 -25.57 -5.38 -13.25
N ASN A 19 -25.64 -6.71 -13.21
CA ASN A 19 -25.59 -7.49 -11.97
C ASN A 19 -24.17 -7.69 -11.41
N SER A 20 -23.13 -7.24 -12.12
CA SER A 20 -21.73 -7.39 -11.72
C SER A 20 -21.25 -6.14 -10.97
N LYS A 21 -20.60 -6.35 -9.83
CA LYS A 21 -19.93 -5.29 -9.05
C LYS A 21 -18.42 -5.48 -9.16
N THR A 22 -17.71 -4.48 -9.64
CA THR A 22 -16.24 -4.44 -9.65
C THR A 22 -15.78 -3.56 -8.49
N PHE A 23 -14.86 -4.05 -7.66
CA PHE A 23 -14.24 -3.29 -6.58
C PHE A 23 -12.78 -2.99 -6.93
N MET A 24 -12.39 -1.72 -6.92
CA MET A 24 -10.98 -1.32 -7.00
C MET A 24 -10.37 -1.49 -5.60
N LYS A 25 -9.66 -2.60 -5.42
CA LYS A 25 -8.95 -2.89 -4.17
C LYS A 25 -7.59 -2.21 -4.19
N PRO A 26 -7.26 -1.34 -3.23
CA PRO A 26 -5.89 -0.90 -3.05
C PRO A 26 -5.03 -2.08 -2.55
N VAL A 27 -3.89 -2.30 -3.18
CA VAL A 27 -2.91 -3.33 -2.80
C VAL A 27 -1.56 -2.66 -2.67
N VAL A 28 -0.81 -2.98 -1.61
CA VAL A 28 0.52 -2.39 -1.39
C VAL A 28 1.49 -2.90 -2.46
N ASN A 29 2.16 -1.96 -3.12
CA ASN A 29 3.28 -2.25 -4.01
C ASN A 29 4.57 -2.29 -3.19
N LEU A 30 5.06 -3.49 -2.93
CA LEU A 30 6.28 -3.75 -2.15
C LEU A 30 7.52 -3.07 -2.73
N SER A 31 7.73 -3.19 -4.04
CA SER A 31 8.92 -2.65 -4.73
C SER A 31 8.93 -1.13 -4.73
N ALA A 32 7.79 -0.52 -5.04
CA ALA A 32 7.62 0.93 -5.03
C ALA A 32 7.72 1.48 -3.60
N THR A 33 7.12 0.80 -2.61
CA THR A 33 7.25 1.16 -1.19
C THR A 33 8.71 1.09 -0.73
N GLY A 34 9.45 0.04 -1.07
CA GLY A 34 10.87 -0.09 -0.75
C GLY A 34 11.73 1.02 -1.38
N THR A 35 11.45 1.34 -2.64
CA THR A 35 12.09 2.46 -3.34
C THR A 35 11.78 3.79 -2.66
N ASN A 36 10.53 4.00 -2.23
CA ASN A 36 10.12 5.21 -1.52
C ASN A 36 10.81 5.34 -0.15
N ILE A 37 10.89 4.27 0.64
CA ILE A 37 11.66 4.25 1.90
C ILE A 37 13.11 4.66 1.63
N LYS A 38 13.75 4.12 0.60
CA LYS A 38 15.13 4.48 0.23
C LYS A 38 15.26 5.96 -0.16
N THR A 39 14.27 6.52 -0.84
CA THR A 39 14.22 7.95 -1.18
C THR A 39 14.05 8.82 0.06
N LEU A 40 13.16 8.44 0.99
CA LEU A 40 12.96 9.14 2.26
C LEU A 40 14.23 9.12 3.12
N MET A 41 14.93 7.99 3.19
CA MET A 41 16.24 7.89 3.86
C MET A 41 17.24 8.89 3.27
N LYS A 42 17.40 8.92 1.95
CA LYS A 42 18.30 9.88 1.27
C LYS A 42 17.91 11.32 1.55
N ARG A 43 16.61 11.65 1.49
CA ARG A 43 16.10 13.01 1.73
C ARG A 43 16.42 13.50 3.14
N ASN A 44 16.40 12.60 4.12
CA ASN A 44 16.70 12.89 5.52
C ASN A 44 18.19 12.73 5.87
N GLY A 45 19.06 12.34 4.92
CA GLY A 45 20.47 12.10 5.18
C GLY A 45 20.76 10.89 6.09
N ILE A 46 19.85 9.92 6.15
CA ILE A 46 19.91 8.75 7.04
C ILE A 46 20.45 7.54 6.28
N SER A 47 21.52 6.92 6.80
CA SER A 47 22.03 5.65 6.26
C SER A 47 21.24 4.45 6.77
N ALA A 48 21.42 3.28 6.14
CA ALA A 48 20.80 2.04 6.63
C ALA A 48 21.28 1.66 8.04
N ARG A 49 22.51 2.05 8.41
CA ARG A 49 23.06 1.81 9.75
C ARG A 49 22.46 2.76 10.79
N ASP A 50 22.29 4.03 10.44
CA ASP A 50 21.61 4.99 11.32
C ASP A 50 20.18 4.56 11.58
N LEU A 51 19.47 4.14 10.52
CA LEU A 51 18.11 3.66 10.66
C LEU A 51 18.03 2.39 11.50
N GLN A 52 18.95 1.45 11.32
CA GLN A 52 19.03 0.25 12.17
C GLN A 52 19.22 0.62 13.66
N PHE A 53 20.09 1.59 13.96
CA PHE A 53 20.30 2.07 15.33
C PHE A 53 19.07 2.76 15.90
N LEU A 54 18.43 3.65 15.13
CA LEU A 54 17.20 4.36 15.55
C LEU A 54 16.03 3.42 15.80
N MET A 55 15.97 2.31 15.09
CA MET A 55 14.91 1.29 15.23
C MET A 55 15.24 0.20 16.25
N ASP A 56 16.41 0.28 16.89
CA ASP A 56 16.91 -0.72 17.84
C ASP A 56 16.87 -2.15 17.28
N PHE A 57 17.21 -2.31 15.99
CA PHE A 57 17.27 -3.64 15.39
C PHE A 57 18.61 -4.32 15.63
N PRO A 58 18.60 -5.64 15.88
CA PRO A 58 19.84 -6.42 15.98
C PRO A 58 20.55 -6.56 14.63
N TYR A 59 19.84 -6.45 13.51
CA TYR A 59 20.38 -6.72 12.17
C TYR A 59 20.03 -5.64 11.14
N ILE A 60 21.04 -5.08 10.48
CA ILE A 60 20.87 -4.10 9.37
C ILE A 60 20.16 -4.70 8.15
N GLN A 61 20.17 -6.03 8.02
CA GLN A 61 19.56 -6.73 6.90
C GLN A 61 18.06 -6.45 6.78
N THR A 62 17.37 -6.21 7.91
CA THR A 62 15.96 -5.82 7.92
C THR A 62 15.71 -4.55 7.09
N ILE A 63 16.58 -3.54 7.23
CA ILE A 63 16.48 -2.28 6.47
C ILE A 63 16.72 -2.52 4.97
N TYR A 64 17.67 -3.38 4.62
CA TYR A 64 17.90 -3.75 3.22
C TYR A 64 16.76 -4.55 2.61
N ASN A 65 16.08 -5.39 3.38
CA ASN A 65 14.91 -6.13 2.91
C ASN A 65 13.77 -5.18 2.56
N TRP A 66 13.52 -4.16 3.39
CA TRP A 66 12.50 -3.15 3.11
C TRP A 66 12.85 -2.31 1.89
N THR A 67 14.07 -1.77 1.81
CA THR A 67 14.48 -0.89 0.70
C THR A 67 14.60 -1.61 -0.65
N ARG A 68 14.66 -2.95 -0.64
CA ARG A 68 14.62 -3.81 -1.83
C ARG A 68 13.21 -4.36 -2.13
N GLY A 69 12.22 -4.05 -1.30
CA GLY A 69 10.85 -4.54 -1.47
C GLY A 69 10.69 -6.05 -1.24
N ILE A 70 11.56 -6.68 -0.46
CA ILE A 70 11.47 -8.12 -0.13
C ILE A 70 10.29 -8.36 0.82
N ASN A 71 10.10 -7.48 1.81
CA ASN A 71 8.99 -7.52 2.74
C ASN A 71 8.63 -6.10 3.20
N LEU A 72 7.44 -5.95 3.79
CA LEU A 72 7.02 -4.68 4.39
C LEU A 72 7.57 -4.54 5.82
N PRO A 73 7.86 -3.31 6.27
CA PRO A 73 7.92 -3.02 7.69
C PRO A 73 6.56 -3.35 8.34
N THR A 74 6.57 -3.84 9.57
CA THR A 74 5.35 -4.00 10.37
C THR A 74 4.67 -2.66 10.60
N ILE A 75 3.41 -2.64 11.03
CA ILE A 75 2.69 -1.41 11.33
C ILE A 75 3.45 -0.58 12.38
N ASP A 76 3.94 -1.20 13.44
CA ASP A 76 4.74 -0.51 14.48
C ASP A 76 5.99 0.14 13.88
N ASN A 77 6.69 -0.58 12.99
CA ASN A 77 7.86 -0.05 12.31
C ASN A 77 7.51 1.10 11.36
N LEU A 78 6.36 1.04 10.67
CA LEU A 78 5.87 2.15 9.85
C LEU A 78 5.55 3.39 10.69
N VAL A 79 4.99 3.22 11.89
CA VAL A 79 4.76 4.33 12.83
C VAL A 79 6.09 4.98 13.21
N VAL A 80 7.12 4.19 13.56
CA VAL A 80 8.45 4.71 13.89
C VAL A 80 9.08 5.43 12.69
N LEU A 81 9.05 4.82 11.49
CA LEU A 81 9.55 5.43 10.24
C LEU A 81 8.85 6.76 9.93
N SER A 82 7.54 6.85 10.17
CA SER A 82 6.77 8.09 9.97
C SER A 82 7.31 9.25 10.82
N LYS A 83 7.76 8.95 12.05
CA LYS A 83 8.36 9.94 12.95
C LYS A 83 9.79 10.27 12.55
N ILE A 84 10.59 9.27 12.20
CA ILE A 84 11.99 9.47 11.76
C ILE A 84 12.04 10.34 10.48
N PHE A 85 11.15 10.10 9.52
CA PHE A 85 11.15 10.82 8.24
C PHE A 85 10.25 12.06 8.22
N ASN A 86 9.53 12.33 9.31
CA ASN A 86 8.55 13.40 9.44
C ASN A 86 7.50 13.42 8.31
N VAL A 87 6.84 12.29 8.10
CA VAL A 87 5.76 12.09 7.10
C VAL A 87 4.64 11.23 7.68
N SER A 88 3.50 11.10 7.00
CA SER A 88 2.48 10.12 7.40
C SER A 88 2.83 8.70 6.92
N ILE A 89 2.19 7.68 7.49
CA ILE A 89 2.34 6.29 7.00
C ILE A 89 1.88 6.18 5.53
N ASN A 90 0.84 6.92 5.15
CA ASN A 90 0.34 6.94 3.78
C ASN A 90 1.38 7.50 2.79
N ASP A 91 2.26 8.40 3.23
CA ASP A 91 3.34 8.91 2.40
C ASP A 91 4.50 7.91 2.25
N ILE A 92 4.56 6.89 3.11
CA ILE A 92 5.57 5.82 3.05
C ILE A 92 5.09 4.69 2.15
N VAL A 93 3.84 4.26 2.32
CA VAL A 93 3.27 3.09 1.64
C VAL A 93 2.72 3.46 0.28
N VAL A 94 3.23 2.80 -0.76
CA VAL A 94 2.73 2.97 -2.14
C VAL A 94 1.71 1.89 -2.44
N THR A 95 0.55 2.27 -2.96
CA THR A 95 -0.54 1.35 -3.32
C THR A 95 -0.88 1.41 -4.80
N ASP A 96 -1.07 0.24 -5.40
CA ASP A 96 -1.68 0.08 -6.72
C ASP A 96 -3.18 -0.25 -6.57
N MET A 97 -3.96 0.01 -7.60
CA MET A 97 -5.38 -0.36 -7.65
C MET A 97 -5.57 -1.60 -8.50
N VAL A 98 -6.18 -2.64 -7.93
CA VAL A 98 -6.51 -3.89 -8.63
C VAL A 98 -8.01 -4.06 -8.71
N GLU A 99 -8.52 -4.38 -9.89
CA GLU A 99 -9.94 -4.68 -10.09
C GLU A 99 -10.30 -6.07 -9.57
N ILE A 100 -11.32 -6.14 -8.72
CA ILE A 100 -11.91 -7.38 -8.22
C ILE A 100 -13.34 -7.46 -8.71
N ASN A 101 -13.62 -8.44 -9.56
CA ASN A 101 -14.96 -8.70 -10.06
C ASN A 101 -15.73 -9.59 -9.08
N LEU A 102 -16.73 -9.01 -8.41
CA LEU A 102 -17.66 -9.73 -7.56
C LEU A 102 -18.77 -10.32 -8.44
N LYS A 103 -18.79 -11.65 -8.60
CA LYS A 103 -19.93 -12.32 -9.21
C LYS A 103 -21.14 -12.24 -8.26
N PRO A 104 -22.37 -12.05 -8.79
CA PRO A 104 -23.56 -12.03 -7.96
C PRO A 104 -23.78 -13.39 -7.26
N ALA A 105 -24.18 -13.36 -5.99
CA ALA A 105 -24.33 -14.52 -5.11
C ALA A 105 -25.21 -15.65 -5.70
N ALA A 106 -26.18 -15.32 -6.55
CA ALA A 106 -27.05 -16.29 -7.21
C ALA A 106 -26.32 -17.26 -8.15
N ALA A 107 -25.16 -16.89 -8.70
CA ALA A 107 -24.38 -17.75 -9.60
C ALA A 107 -23.49 -18.77 -8.86
N ILE A 108 -23.35 -18.65 -7.53
CA ILE A 108 -22.49 -19.52 -6.70
C ILE A 108 -23.30 -20.71 -6.13
N MET A 109 -24.64 -20.58 -6.03
CA MET A 109 -25.52 -21.62 -5.50
C MET A 109 -26.00 -22.64 -6.54
N SER A 110 -25.69 -22.44 -7.82
CA SER A 110 -26.13 -23.31 -8.92
C SER A 110 -25.01 -24.20 -9.48
N ALA A 111 -23.96 -24.48 -8.71
CA ALA A 111 -22.84 -25.34 -9.09
C ALA A 111 -22.65 -26.48 -8.09
#